data_AF-A0A7S1A7U5-F1
#
_entry.id   AF-A0A7S1A7U5-F1
#
_cell.length_a   1.000
_cell.length_b   1.000
_cell.length_c   1.000
_cell.angle_alpha   90.00
_cell.angle_beta   90.00
_cell.angle_gamma   90.00
#
_symmetry.space_group_name_H-M   'P 1'
#
loop_
_entity.id
_entity.type
_entity.pdbx_description
1 polymer ?
#
loop_
_entity_poly.entity_id
_entity_poly.type
_entity_poly.pdbx_seq_one_letter_code
_entity_poly.pdbx_strand_id
1 'polypeptide(L)'
;MSVVESLGVDVAHTDAPERADISRECADEFVETFDLDGEFGFLEQLCLQDELVQIHRMCNESGRQRPQNWEDRLQGASELRMLAIKMYQVSVERSTLHALWALHFVDYGQVSSIPGHLREQVVESAANILITLSSIFLMRDDPRNASRTTILGLEVLKELPETETLRVLQSKLLARQGFARSKIPEYCDNQTGSEARRRGGQAPVVVHEPTPPVSRGLSVWRRVSSLRSNRVLLQAFAVPLRQIFAFMGFAMCVRGQVSWRTSAFALCLWPFSGLGVTAGAHRLWTHASYRPSRFMECLILLMYSVADQGPICGWALTHALHHRASDTDGDPHNRSAGFWHAHFGWLFSSKCFQVCPEDYDRIVQSHSKLVKFHDSCCAWWGPMWSLAMPTAVAACWGEAKAGFFVAGAMRWAFVQHVTFFVNSVAHGERDEDSKFAFDPGATGIGPRVSLLVTILALGEGWHDYHHLFPWDYAAAELGSWDQWNPTKAFIDLFAALGLCEGRRRCSDSMQLLRRSQLTGKSCRSDEFKVVGLPFLRCRVPVEVPLAPATEIPADVSVRLSL
;
A
#
# COMPACT_ATOMS: atom_id res chain seq x y z
N MET A 1 24.80 4.93 12.25
CA MET A 1 24.67 3.48 11.99
C MET A 1 23.47 3.02 12.78
N SER A 2 22.38 2.84 12.04
CA SER A 2 21.04 3.28 12.41
C SER A 2 20.19 2.15 12.97
N VAL A 3 19.10 2.55 13.64
CA VAL A 3 18.03 1.72 14.23
C VAL A 3 17.53 0.58 13.31
N VAL A 4 17.79 0.67 12.00
CA VAL A 4 17.46 -0.29 10.94
C VAL A 4 18.25 -1.62 11.07
N GLU A 5 19.54 -1.57 11.41
CA GLU A 5 20.37 -2.78 11.55
C GLU A 5 19.93 -3.65 12.76
N SER A 6 19.25 -3.07 13.75
CA SER A 6 18.79 -3.80 14.94
C SER A 6 17.64 -4.78 14.67
N LEU A 7 17.13 -4.81 13.44
CA LEU A 7 15.94 -5.57 13.02
C LEU A 7 16.21 -6.59 11.90
N GLY A 8 17.46 -6.81 11.48
CA GLY A 8 17.77 -7.77 10.41
C GLY A 8 17.19 -7.37 9.05
N VAL A 9 17.08 -6.06 8.82
CA VAL A 9 16.62 -5.47 7.58
C VAL A 9 17.81 -4.78 6.95
N ASP A 10 18.30 -5.32 5.83
CA ASP A 10 19.30 -4.65 5.01
C ASP A 10 18.58 -3.77 3.98
N VAL A 11 19.08 -2.55 3.79
CA VAL A 11 18.61 -1.61 2.79
C VAL A 11 19.48 -1.79 1.56
N ALA A 12 18.87 -1.96 0.39
CA ALA A 12 19.59 -1.92 -0.87
C ALA A 12 20.18 -0.52 -1.07
N HIS A 13 21.50 -0.36 -0.90
CA HIS A 13 22.19 0.87 -1.22
C HIS A 13 22.19 1.05 -2.74
N THR A 14 21.39 2.00 -3.21
CA THR A 14 21.57 2.64 -4.51
C THR A 14 21.78 4.13 -4.23
N ASP A 15 22.89 4.66 -4.73
CA ASP A 15 23.24 6.07 -4.60
C ASP A 15 22.19 6.93 -5.35
N ALA A 16 21.51 7.82 -4.63
CA ALA A 16 20.58 8.79 -5.19
C ALA A 16 20.75 10.17 -4.51
N PRO A 17 20.74 11.28 -5.27
CA PRO A 17 21.07 12.62 -4.78
C PRO A 17 19.89 13.35 -4.10
N GLU A 18 20.24 14.38 -3.33
CA GLU A 18 19.42 15.17 -2.37
C GLU A 18 18.22 15.93 -2.97
N ARG A 19 17.13 16.07 -2.18
CA ARG A 19 15.94 16.95 -2.41
C ARG A 19 15.98 18.29 -1.67
N ALA A 20 15.80 19.40 -2.40
CA ALA A 20 15.51 20.74 -1.88
C ALA A 20 14.01 21.08 -2.00
N ASP A 21 13.55 22.00 -1.14
CA ASP A 21 12.17 22.33 -0.80
C ASP A 21 11.71 23.61 -1.53
N ILE A 22 10.53 23.62 -2.18
CA ILE A 22 9.82 24.84 -2.59
C ILE A 22 8.31 24.65 -2.34
N SER A 23 7.78 25.33 -1.33
CA SER A 23 6.34 25.52 -1.17
C SER A 23 5.96 26.92 -1.67
N ARG A 24 4.85 26.98 -2.44
CA ARG A 24 4.10 28.16 -2.93
C ARG A 24 4.32 28.67 -4.36
N GLU A 25 4.33 27.77 -5.35
CA GLU A 25 3.85 28.08 -6.72
C GLU A 25 2.83 27.03 -7.22
N CYS A 26 2.02 26.50 -6.29
CA CYS A 26 0.88 25.62 -6.59
C CYS A 26 -0.23 26.35 -7.36
N ALA A 27 -0.03 26.57 -8.66
CA ALA A 27 -1.10 26.77 -9.65
C ALA A 27 -0.62 26.56 -11.10
N ASP A 28 0.67 26.78 -11.43
CA ASP A 28 1.09 26.99 -12.83
C ASP A 28 2.20 26.04 -13.39
N GLU A 29 2.74 25.07 -12.63
CA GLU A 29 3.95 24.32 -13.06
C GLU A 29 3.74 22.98 -13.83
N PHE A 30 2.52 22.54 -14.14
CA PHE A 30 2.27 21.26 -14.86
C PHE A 30 2.01 21.43 -16.37
N VAL A 31 2.66 22.39 -17.02
CA VAL A 31 2.74 22.48 -18.48
C VAL A 31 4.22 22.46 -18.86
N GLU A 32 4.87 21.30 -18.74
CA GLU A 32 6.01 21.03 -19.62
C GLU A 32 5.46 21.14 -21.05
N THR A 33 5.87 22.16 -21.79
CA THR A 33 5.60 22.26 -23.23
C THR A 33 6.34 21.10 -23.90
N PHE A 34 5.62 20.00 -24.16
CA PHE A 34 6.17 18.87 -24.89
C PHE A 34 6.51 19.33 -26.30
N ASP A 35 7.78 19.23 -26.67
CA ASP A 35 8.20 19.42 -28.05
C ASP A 35 7.78 18.19 -28.86
N LEU A 36 6.56 18.26 -29.40
CA LEU A 36 6.01 17.23 -30.27
C LEU A 36 6.77 17.15 -31.60
N ASP A 37 7.48 18.20 -31.98
CA ASP A 37 8.08 18.43 -33.30
C ASP A 37 9.63 18.32 -33.33
N GLY A 38 10.31 18.09 -32.18
CA GLY A 38 11.77 18.16 -32.04
C GLY A 38 12.49 16.95 -31.43
N GLU A 39 13.65 17.20 -30.78
CA GLU A 39 14.80 16.29 -30.51
C GLU A 39 14.50 14.92 -29.87
N PHE A 40 13.32 14.74 -29.26
CA PHE A 40 12.85 13.50 -28.66
C PHE A 40 11.52 13.09 -29.30
N GLY A 41 11.56 12.12 -30.22
CA GLY A 41 10.40 11.77 -31.06
C GLY A 41 9.18 11.33 -30.24
N PHE A 42 7.97 11.58 -30.77
CA PHE A 42 6.68 11.27 -30.13
C PHE A 42 6.54 9.86 -29.55
N LEU A 43 7.22 8.88 -30.16
CA LEU A 43 7.26 7.49 -29.68
C LEU A 43 8.22 7.29 -28.50
N GLU A 44 9.39 7.93 -28.53
CA GLU A 44 10.45 7.81 -27.52
C GLU A 44 10.00 8.37 -26.17
N GLN A 45 9.03 9.28 -26.16
CA GLN A 45 8.41 9.81 -24.95
C GLN A 45 7.53 8.78 -24.21
N LEU A 46 7.14 7.68 -24.88
CA LEU A 46 6.15 6.72 -24.39
C LEU A 46 6.63 5.26 -24.34
N CYS A 47 7.82 4.95 -24.88
CA CYS A 47 8.36 3.59 -24.90
C CYS A 47 9.70 3.48 -24.17
N LEU A 48 9.93 2.34 -23.53
CA LEU A 48 11.27 1.96 -23.06
C LEU A 48 12.20 1.67 -24.25
N GLN A 49 13.51 1.81 -24.05
CA GLN A 49 14.50 1.48 -25.09
C GLN A 49 14.35 0.05 -25.61
N ASP A 50 14.05 -0.90 -24.72
CA ASP A 50 13.80 -2.30 -25.09
C ASP A 50 12.51 -2.47 -25.90
N GLU A 51 11.45 -1.71 -25.59
CA GLU A 51 10.19 -1.73 -26.36
C GLU A 51 10.42 -1.15 -27.77
N LEU A 52 11.23 -0.11 -27.90
CA LEU A 52 11.63 0.46 -29.19
C LEU A 52 12.40 -0.55 -30.05
N VAL A 53 13.36 -1.26 -29.45
CA VAL A 53 14.12 -2.33 -30.12
C VAL A 53 13.18 -3.46 -30.57
N GLN A 54 12.20 -3.83 -29.73
CA GLN A 54 11.20 -4.84 -30.07
C GLN A 54 10.28 -4.40 -31.21
N ILE A 55 9.84 -3.15 -31.23
CA ILE A 55 9.02 -2.61 -32.34
C ILE A 55 9.81 -2.66 -33.65
N HIS A 56 11.08 -2.22 -33.65
CA HIS A 56 11.92 -2.32 -34.85
C HIS A 56 12.14 -3.77 -35.31
N ARG A 57 12.32 -4.70 -34.36
CA ARG A 57 12.39 -6.13 -34.68
C ARG A 57 11.09 -6.63 -35.32
N MET A 58 9.94 -6.29 -34.74
CA MET A 58 8.62 -6.67 -35.27
C MET A 58 8.38 -6.09 -36.67
N CYS A 59 8.79 -4.85 -36.94
CA CYS A 59 8.74 -4.25 -38.27
C CYS A 59 9.56 -5.05 -39.29
N ASN A 60 10.78 -5.45 -38.91
CA ASN A 60 11.68 -6.21 -39.78
C ASN A 60 11.20 -7.64 -40.03
N GLU A 61 10.72 -8.33 -38.98
CA GLU A 61 10.23 -9.72 -39.06
C GLU A 61 8.93 -9.83 -39.85
N SER A 62 8.03 -8.85 -39.69
CA SER A 62 6.75 -8.82 -40.42
C SER A 62 6.85 -8.30 -41.85
N GLY A 63 7.99 -7.70 -42.22
CA GLY A 63 8.17 -6.96 -43.47
C GLY A 63 7.29 -5.70 -43.58
N ARG A 64 6.58 -5.31 -42.51
CA ARG A 64 5.72 -4.11 -42.47
C ARG A 64 6.52 -2.92 -41.96
N GLN A 65 7.28 -2.28 -42.84
CA GLN A 65 7.89 -0.98 -42.53
C GLN A 65 6.88 0.17 -42.63
N ARG A 66 7.19 1.29 -41.98
CA ARG A 66 6.38 2.50 -42.02
C ARG A 66 6.22 2.97 -43.48
N PRO A 67 4.98 3.06 -44.02
CA PRO A 67 4.75 3.53 -45.38
C PRO A 67 5.18 5.00 -45.58
N GLN A 68 5.51 5.37 -46.82
CA GLN A 68 5.81 6.77 -47.17
C GLN A 68 4.53 7.61 -47.34
N ASN A 69 3.44 7.01 -47.82
CA ASN A 69 2.14 7.66 -47.99
C ASN A 69 1.38 7.75 -46.64
N TRP A 70 0.77 8.91 -46.37
CA TRP A 70 -0.03 9.17 -45.18
C TRP A 70 -1.31 8.32 -45.10
N GLU A 71 -1.94 8.01 -46.22
CA GLU A 71 -3.15 7.17 -46.24
C GLU A 71 -2.82 5.73 -45.78
N ASP A 72 -1.73 5.17 -46.29
CA ASP A 72 -1.23 3.84 -45.90
C ASP A 72 -0.77 3.82 -44.43
N ARG A 73 -0.17 4.92 -43.95
CA ARG A 73 0.18 5.10 -42.53
C ARG A 73 -1.07 5.04 -41.65
N LEU A 74 -2.12 5.77 -42.00
CA LEU A 74 -3.39 5.80 -41.26
C LEU A 74 -4.07 4.43 -41.25
N GLN A 75 -4.11 3.75 -42.40
CA GLN A 75 -4.67 2.41 -42.48
C GLN A 75 -3.89 1.43 -41.61
N GLY A 76 -2.55 1.40 -41.73
CA GLY A 76 -1.71 0.52 -40.93
C GLY A 76 -1.79 0.80 -39.43
N ALA A 77 -1.84 2.08 -39.03
CA ALA A 77 -2.02 2.47 -37.62
C ALA A 77 -3.37 1.99 -37.07
N SER A 78 -4.46 2.09 -37.86
CA SER A 78 -5.78 1.60 -37.48
C SER A 78 -5.80 0.08 -37.28
N GLU A 79 -5.19 -0.68 -38.22
CA GLU A 79 -5.06 -2.14 -38.11
C GLU A 79 -4.28 -2.55 -36.84
N LEU A 80 -3.15 -1.90 -36.58
CA LEU A 80 -2.30 -2.17 -35.42
C LEU A 80 -3.01 -1.82 -34.11
N ARG A 81 -3.75 -0.71 -34.06
CA ARG A 81 -4.57 -0.34 -32.90
C ARG A 81 -5.67 -1.37 -32.64
N MET A 82 -6.35 -1.84 -33.68
CA MET A 82 -7.37 -2.90 -33.54
C MET A 82 -6.75 -4.20 -33.04
N LEU A 83 -5.54 -4.53 -33.49
CA LEU A 83 -4.79 -5.68 -32.99
C LEU A 83 -4.38 -5.51 -31.52
N ALA A 84 -3.95 -4.31 -31.12
CA ALA A 84 -3.67 -3.98 -29.72
C ALA A 84 -4.91 -4.20 -28.83
N ILE A 85 -6.08 -3.76 -29.28
CA ILE A 85 -7.36 -3.95 -28.58
C ILE A 85 -7.74 -5.45 -28.50
N LYS A 86 -7.48 -6.24 -29.55
CA LYS A 86 -7.72 -7.69 -29.51
C LYS A 86 -6.76 -8.40 -28.55
N MET A 87 -5.48 -8.01 -28.55
CA MET A 87 -4.46 -8.56 -27.66
C MET A 87 -4.68 -8.18 -26.20
N TYR A 88 -5.53 -7.19 -25.93
CA TYR A 88 -5.92 -6.74 -24.58
C TYR A 88 -6.41 -7.89 -23.67
N GLN A 89 -7.06 -8.91 -24.24
CA GLN A 89 -7.56 -10.08 -23.50
C GLN A 89 -6.55 -11.24 -23.41
N VAL A 90 -5.44 -11.16 -24.15
CA VAL A 90 -4.49 -12.27 -24.31
C VAL A 90 -3.16 -11.96 -23.61
N SER A 91 -2.59 -10.77 -23.83
CA SER A 91 -1.32 -10.33 -23.23
C SER A 91 -1.22 -8.81 -23.26
N VAL A 92 -1.06 -8.22 -22.08
CA VAL A 92 -0.91 -6.76 -21.90
C VAL A 92 0.39 -6.25 -22.53
N GLU A 93 1.45 -7.03 -22.47
CA GLU A 93 2.74 -6.72 -23.09
C GLU A 93 2.61 -6.65 -24.62
N ARG A 94 2.01 -7.67 -25.24
CA ARG A 94 1.73 -7.66 -26.69
C ARG A 94 0.79 -6.52 -27.06
N SER A 95 -0.24 -6.26 -26.26
CA SER A 95 -1.15 -5.14 -26.48
C SER A 95 -0.40 -3.79 -26.49
N THR A 96 0.55 -3.60 -25.56
CA THR A 96 1.40 -2.41 -25.50
C THR A 96 2.23 -2.26 -26.77
N LEU A 97 2.96 -3.31 -27.18
CA LEU A 97 3.83 -3.26 -28.37
C LEU A 97 3.05 -2.91 -29.64
N HIS A 98 1.86 -3.49 -29.84
CA HIS A 98 1.03 -3.17 -31.01
C HIS A 98 0.47 -1.73 -30.96
N ALA A 99 0.15 -1.21 -29.77
CA ALA A 99 -0.33 0.16 -29.62
C ALA A 99 0.79 1.19 -29.85
N LEU A 100 2.01 0.92 -29.36
CA LEU A 100 3.20 1.72 -29.63
C LEU A 100 3.60 1.63 -31.12
N TRP A 101 3.46 0.46 -31.74
CA TRP A 101 3.68 0.29 -33.18
C TRP A 101 2.65 1.07 -34.02
N ALA A 102 1.37 1.10 -33.60
CA ALA A 102 0.37 1.95 -34.23
C ALA A 102 0.78 3.43 -34.15
N LEU A 103 1.28 3.88 -32.99
CA LEU A 103 1.76 5.24 -32.79
C LEU A 103 2.98 5.55 -33.68
N HIS A 104 3.89 4.58 -33.83
CA HIS A 104 5.01 4.65 -34.76
C HIS A 104 4.55 4.83 -36.20
N PHE A 105 3.43 4.23 -36.63
CA PHE A 105 2.92 4.40 -38.00
C PHE A 105 2.34 5.79 -38.25
N VAL A 106 1.68 6.37 -37.23
CA VAL A 106 1.15 7.74 -37.32
C VAL A 106 2.27 8.77 -37.40
N ASP A 107 3.36 8.58 -36.65
CA ASP A 107 4.55 9.45 -36.69
C ASP A 107 4.23 10.95 -36.55
N TYR A 108 3.52 11.28 -35.47
CA TYR A 108 3.01 12.64 -35.26
C TYR A 108 4.14 13.69 -35.27
N GLY A 109 5.38 13.38 -34.91
CA GLY A 109 6.50 14.33 -34.95
C GLY A 109 6.88 14.89 -36.34
N GLN A 110 6.23 14.43 -37.41
CA GLN A 110 6.31 15.06 -38.73
C GLN A 110 5.05 15.89 -39.07
N VAL A 111 4.42 16.56 -38.07
CA VAL A 111 3.16 17.33 -38.24
C VAL A 111 3.24 18.31 -39.42
N SER A 112 4.40 18.93 -39.61
CA SER A 112 4.68 19.89 -40.68
C SER A 112 4.61 19.30 -42.09
N SER A 113 4.74 17.98 -42.24
CA SER A 113 4.66 17.28 -43.53
C SER A 113 3.28 16.68 -43.84
N ILE A 114 2.32 16.82 -42.92
CA ILE A 114 0.96 16.28 -43.10
C ILE A 114 0.19 17.11 -44.13
N PRO A 115 -0.38 16.52 -45.19
CA PRO A 115 -1.28 17.21 -46.11
C PRO A 115 -2.49 17.77 -45.38
N GLY A 116 -2.87 19.04 -45.67
CA GLY A 116 -3.93 19.73 -44.93
C GLY A 116 -5.28 19.01 -44.88
N HIS A 117 -5.63 18.22 -45.90
CA HIS A 117 -6.87 17.43 -45.95
C HIS A 117 -6.84 16.15 -45.08
N LEU A 118 -5.66 15.68 -44.67
CA LEU A 118 -5.49 14.50 -43.80
C LEU A 118 -5.18 14.86 -42.35
N ARG A 119 -4.90 16.13 -42.06
CA ARG A 119 -4.50 16.59 -40.73
C ARG A 119 -5.49 16.18 -39.65
N GLU A 120 -6.79 16.36 -39.89
CA GLU A 120 -7.85 15.97 -38.95
C GLU A 120 -7.84 14.46 -38.68
N GLN A 121 -7.76 13.63 -39.74
CA GLN A 121 -7.73 12.17 -39.61
C GLN A 121 -6.49 11.66 -38.86
N VAL A 122 -5.33 12.30 -39.09
CA VAL A 122 -4.08 11.98 -38.38
C VAL A 122 -4.18 12.32 -36.89
N VAL A 123 -4.71 13.50 -36.58
CA VAL A 123 -4.91 13.96 -35.19
C VAL A 123 -5.92 13.06 -34.46
N GLU A 124 -7.04 12.72 -35.09
CA GLU A 124 -8.03 11.79 -34.51
C GLU A 124 -7.46 10.39 -34.29
N SER A 125 -6.68 9.87 -35.25
CA SER A 125 -6.02 8.57 -35.14
C SER A 125 -5.02 8.55 -33.98
N ALA A 126 -4.17 9.58 -33.88
CA ALA A 126 -3.22 9.74 -32.78
C ALA A 126 -3.91 9.78 -31.41
N ALA A 127 -4.94 10.62 -31.25
CA ALA A 127 -5.70 10.73 -30.01
C ALA A 127 -6.35 9.39 -29.62
N ASN A 128 -6.88 8.66 -30.60
CA ASN A 128 -7.48 7.35 -30.39
C ASN A 128 -6.47 6.27 -29.95
N ILE A 129 -5.24 6.30 -30.46
CA ILE A 129 -4.15 5.42 -30.04
C ILE A 129 -3.70 5.77 -28.61
N LEU A 130 -3.58 7.06 -28.29
CA LEU A 130 -3.24 7.53 -26.95
C LEU A 130 -4.31 7.17 -25.91
N ILE A 131 -5.60 7.20 -26.28
CA ILE A 131 -6.68 6.67 -25.42
C ILE A 131 -6.50 5.17 -25.16
N THR A 132 -6.09 4.40 -26.17
CA THR A 132 -5.82 2.97 -26.02
C THR A 132 -4.59 2.73 -25.14
N LEU A 133 -3.48 3.43 -25.39
CA LEU A 133 -2.23 3.34 -24.59
C LEU A 133 -2.45 3.72 -23.13
N SER A 134 -3.17 4.81 -22.85
CA SER A 134 -3.49 5.20 -21.46
C SER A 134 -4.28 4.14 -20.73
N SER A 135 -5.20 3.43 -21.42
CA SER A 135 -5.92 2.29 -20.84
C SER A 135 -5.00 1.11 -20.55
N ILE A 136 -4.08 0.80 -21.48
CA ILE A 136 -3.10 -0.29 -21.33
C ILE A 136 -2.12 0.01 -20.17
N PHE A 137 -1.59 1.22 -20.08
CA PHE A 137 -0.68 1.62 -18.99
C PHE A 137 -1.35 1.58 -17.62
N LEU A 138 -2.63 1.99 -17.52
CA LEU A 138 -3.40 1.86 -16.28
C LEU A 138 -3.57 0.41 -15.82
N MET A 139 -3.61 -0.55 -16.75
CA MET A 139 -3.65 -1.98 -16.44
C MET A 139 -2.28 -2.55 -16.09
N ARG A 140 -1.19 -2.02 -16.65
CA ARG A 140 0.20 -2.36 -16.28
C ARG A 140 0.61 -1.80 -14.92
N ASP A 141 -0.31 -1.11 -14.24
CA ASP A 141 -0.03 -0.33 -13.04
C ASP A 141 1.07 0.72 -13.25
N ASP A 142 1.08 1.34 -14.44
CA ASP A 142 1.96 2.44 -14.81
C ASP A 142 1.15 3.74 -14.93
N PRO A 143 0.79 4.37 -13.80
CA PRO A 143 -0.06 5.55 -13.81
C PRO A 143 0.66 6.79 -14.35
N ARG A 144 2.00 6.82 -14.32
CA ARG A 144 2.80 7.93 -14.86
C ARG A 144 2.73 7.97 -16.37
N ASN A 145 3.00 6.84 -17.06
CA ASN A 145 2.88 6.80 -18.52
C ASN A 145 1.42 6.90 -18.97
N ALA A 146 0.46 6.40 -18.18
CA ALA A 146 -0.95 6.66 -18.43
C ALA A 146 -1.28 8.17 -18.40
N SER A 147 -0.82 8.91 -17.39
CA SER A 147 -1.02 10.36 -17.30
C SER A 147 -0.31 11.10 -18.44
N ARG A 148 0.94 10.76 -18.75
CA ARG A 148 1.69 11.34 -19.89
C ARG A 148 0.95 11.16 -21.20
N THR A 149 0.48 9.95 -21.47
CA THR A 149 -0.30 9.64 -22.68
C THR A 149 -1.56 10.48 -22.78
N THR A 150 -2.24 10.74 -21.64
CA THR A 150 -3.42 11.61 -21.63
C THR A 150 -3.12 13.09 -21.84
N ILE A 151 -1.99 13.58 -21.32
CA ILE A 151 -1.55 14.96 -21.53
C ILE A 151 -1.20 15.19 -23.00
N LEU A 152 -0.39 14.30 -23.59
CA LEU A 152 -0.06 14.33 -25.01
C LEU A 152 -1.32 14.25 -25.89
N GLY A 153 -2.29 13.42 -25.51
CA GLY A 153 -3.55 13.31 -26.24
C GLY A 153 -4.36 14.60 -26.22
N LEU A 154 -4.38 15.32 -25.09
CA LEU A 154 -5.06 16.60 -24.99
C LEU A 154 -4.34 17.69 -25.80
N GLU A 155 -3.00 17.64 -25.87
CA GLU A 155 -2.21 18.57 -26.67
C GLU A 155 -2.48 18.39 -28.17
N VAL A 156 -2.43 17.14 -28.64
CA VAL A 156 -2.71 16.78 -30.04
C VAL A 156 -4.11 17.22 -30.47
N LEU A 157 -5.09 17.19 -29.57
CA LEU A 157 -6.47 17.59 -29.85
C LEU A 157 -6.67 19.11 -29.99
N LYS A 158 -5.71 19.97 -29.60
CA LYS A 158 -5.82 21.42 -29.78
C LYS A 158 -5.83 21.84 -31.25
N GLU A 159 -5.30 20.98 -32.14
CA GLU A 159 -5.26 21.20 -33.59
C GLU A 159 -6.61 20.96 -34.29
N LEU A 160 -7.61 20.38 -33.60
CA LEU A 160 -8.93 20.13 -34.18
C LEU A 160 -9.88 21.30 -33.97
N PRO A 161 -10.77 21.60 -34.95
CA PRO A 161 -11.87 22.52 -34.75
C PRO A 161 -12.83 21.99 -33.67
N GLU A 162 -13.55 22.89 -32.99
CA GLU A 162 -14.55 22.49 -31.98
C GLU A 162 -15.70 21.69 -32.61
N THR A 163 -15.63 20.37 -32.50
CA THR A 163 -16.65 19.43 -32.98
C THR A 163 -17.16 18.55 -31.83
N GLU A 164 -18.27 17.83 -32.07
CA GLU A 164 -18.77 16.83 -31.13
C GLU A 164 -17.74 15.71 -30.91
N THR A 165 -17.05 15.29 -31.97
CA THR A 165 -15.97 14.29 -31.92
C THR A 165 -14.84 14.73 -30.99
N LEU A 166 -14.40 16.00 -31.08
CA LEU A 166 -13.39 16.57 -30.19
C LEU A 166 -13.80 16.43 -28.72
N ARG A 167 -15.04 16.79 -28.37
CA ARG A 167 -15.55 16.71 -26.98
C ARG A 167 -15.58 15.27 -26.46
N VAL A 168 -15.95 14.30 -27.31
CA VAL A 168 -15.93 12.87 -26.96
C VAL A 168 -14.50 12.37 -26.72
N LEU A 169 -13.52 12.79 -27.52
CA LEU A 169 -12.13 12.39 -27.34
C LEU A 169 -11.50 13.05 -26.10
N GLN A 170 -11.74 14.35 -25.90
CA GLN A 170 -11.30 15.07 -24.70
C GLN A 170 -11.86 14.48 -23.42
N SER A 171 -13.18 14.19 -23.36
CA SER A 171 -13.80 13.59 -22.18
C SER A 171 -13.20 12.20 -21.84
N LYS A 172 -12.91 11.38 -22.86
CA LYS A 172 -12.25 10.08 -22.68
C LYS A 172 -10.82 10.21 -22.12
N LEU A 173 -10.07 11.21 -22.56
CA LEU A 173 -8.71 11.48 -22.09
C LEU A 173 -8.71 12.07 -20.67
N LEU A 174 -9.56 13.06 -20.39
CA LEU A 174 -9.69 13.66 -19.06
C LEU A 174 -10.13 12.66 -18.00
N ALA A 175 -11.09 11.77 -18.32
CA ALA A 175 -11.51 10.72 -17.40
C ALA A 175 -10.34 9.78 -17.04
N ARG A 176 -9.51 9.42 -18.02
CA ARG A 176 -8.32 8.58 -17.81
C ARG A 176 -7.21 9.33 -17.11
N GLN A 177 -7.04 10.62 -17.38
CA GLN A 177 -6.07 11.48 -16.70
C GLN A 177 -6.39 11.59 -15.22
N GLY A 178 -7.67 11.82 -14.88
CA GLY A 178 -8.13 11.82 -13.49
C GLY A 178 -7.86 10.50 -12.79
N PHE A 179 -8.14 9.37 -13.45
CA PHE A 179 -7.86 8.04 -12.91
C PHE A 179 -6.36 7.76 -12.77
N ALA A 180 -5.55 8.12 -13.76
CA ALA A 180 -4.10 8.00 -13.73
C ALA A 180 -3.50 8.84 -12.61
N ARG A 181 -3.84 10.13 -12.52
CA ARG A 181 -3.39 11.03 -11.44
C ARG A 181 -3.82 10.56 -10.06
N SER A 182 -5.00 9.96 -9.92
CA SER A 182 -5.42 9.37 -8.64
C SER A 182 -4.54 8.20 -8.17
N LYS A 183 -3.80 7.58 -9.10
CA LYS A 183 -2.86 6.50 -8.86
C LYS A 183 -1.39 6.97 -8.80
N ILE A 184 -1.07 8.20 -9.24
CA ILE A 184 0.28 8.76 -9.13
C ILE A 184 0.46 9.29 -7.70
N PRO A 185 1.40 8.77 -6.90
CA PRO A 185 1.73 9.36 -5.60
C PRO A 185 2.25 10.79 -5.81
N GLU A 186 1.74 11.76 -5.05
CA GLU A 186 2.01 13.22 -5.09
C GLU A 186 3.48 13.67 -4.87
N TYR A 187 4.49 12.82 -5.10
CA TYR A 187 5.86 13.05 -4.67
C TYR A 187 6.88 13.14 -5.81
N CYS A 188 6.72 14.07 -6.74
CA CYS A 188 7.77 14.53 -7.66
C CYS A 188 7.32 15.85 -8.25
N ASP A 189 7.89 16.98 -7.83
CA ASP A 189 7.92 18.18 -8.70
C ASP A 189 8.94 19.26 -8.28
N ASN A 190 9.39 19.32 -7.04
CA ASN A 190 10.25 20.45 -6.64
C ASN A 190 11.76 20.26 -6.83
N GLN A 191 12.25 19.75 -7.97
CA GLN A 191 13.70 19.59 -8.13
C GLN A 191 14.30 19.73 -9.54
N THR A 192 13.92 20.78 -10.26
CA THR A 192 14.71 21.25 -11.41
C THR A 192 14.79 22.77 -11.39
N GLY A 193 15.63 23.35 -10.51
CA GLY A 193 15.63 24.82 -10.44
C GLY A 193 16.69 25.58 -9.67
N SER A 194 17.80 25.01 -9.18
CA SER A 194 19.06 25.78 -8.96
C SER A 194 20.10 24.89 -8.30
N GLU A 195 21.16 24.52 -9.03
CA GLU A 195 22.53 24.27 -8.52
C GLU A 195 23.45 23.62 -9.58
N ALA A 196 23.03 23.58 -10.84
CA ALA A 196 23.95 23.32 -11.96
C ALA A 196 24.85 24.54 -12.23
N ARG A 197 25.79 24.85 -11.34
CA ARG A 197 27.03 25.60 -11.63
C ARG A 197 27.93 25.62 -10.39
N ARG A 198 28.79 24.60 -10.25
CA ARG A 198 30.24 24.75 -9.98
C ARG A 198 30.92 23.41 -9.70
N ARG A 199 32.00 23.15 -10.48
CA ARG A 199 33.12 22.21 -10.27
C ARG A 199 32.77 20.74 -10.59
N GLY A 200 33.31 20.07 -11.60
CA GLY A 200 34.55 20.28 -12.36
C GLY A 200 35.75 19.65 -11.64
N GLY A 201 36.04 18.37 -11.92
CA GLY A 201 37.29 17.69 -11.52
C GLY A 201 37.13 16.18 -11.27
N GLN A 202 37.50 15.36 -12.25
CA GLN A 202 37.74 13.92 -12.08
C GLN A 202 39.05 13.67 -11.31
N ALA A 203 39.06 12.68 -10.41
CA ALA A 203 40.27 12.01 -9.90
C ALA A 203 39.94 10.54 -9.51
N PRO A 204 40.90 9.61 -9.61
CA PRO A 204 40.62 8.17 -9.71
C PRO A 204 40.41 7.48 -8.35
N VAL A 205 39.64 6.38 -8.41
CA VAL A 205 39.34 5.48 -7.28
C VAL A 205 40.59 4.65 -6.93
N VAL A 206 41.06 4.76 -5.69
CA VAL A 206 42.03 3.84 -5.07
C VAL A 206 41.29 3.02 -4.02
N VAL A 207 41.28 1.70 -4.19
CA VAL A 207 40.73 0.74 -3.23
C VAL A 207 41.75 0.55 -2.10
N HIS A 208 41.38 0.91 -0.86
CA HIS A 208 42.13 0.56 0.34
C HIS A 208 41.41 -0.58 1.07
N GLU A 209 42.07 -1.73 1.22
CA GLU A 209 41.69 -2.74 2.22
C GLU A 209 41.98 -2.20 3.64
N PRO A 210 41.06 -2.35 4.61
CA PRO A 210 41.32 -1.89 5.97
C PRO A 210 42.11 -2.93 6.77
N THR A 211 43.26 -2.50 7.31
CA THR A 211 43.97 -3.19 8.39
C THR A 211 43.28 -2.94 9.75
N PRO A 212 43.34 -3.87 10.73
CA PRO A 212 42.60 -3.74 11.98
C PRO A 212 43.40 -2.90 13.00
N PRO A 213 42.76 -2.04 13.81
CA PRO A 213 43.45 -1.36 14.89
C PRO A 213 43.51 -2.25 16.14
N VAL A 214 44.73 -2.39 16.65
CA VAL A 214 45.03 -2.89 18.00
C VAL A 214 44.61 -1.84 19.02
N SER A 215 43.66 -2.17 19.90
CA SER A 215 43.54 -1.53 21.21
C SER A 215 42.96 -2.51 22.23
N ARG A 216 43.82 -2.89 23.18
CA ARG A 216 43.46 -3.62 24.40
C ARG A 216 42.78 -2.63 25.35
N GLY A 217 41.46 -2.74 25.51
CA GLY A 217 40.69 -1.90 26.45
C GLY A 217 39.17 -1.96 26.32
N LEU A 218 38.62 -2.51 25.23
CA LEU A 218 37.17 -2.47 24.94
C LEU A 218 36.50 -3.86 24.95
N SER A 219 36.97 -4.82 25.76
CA SER A 219 36.49 -6.22 25.67
C SER A 219 35.07 -6.45 26.21
N VAL A 220 34.57 -5.56 27.09
CA VAL A 220 33.21 -5.62 27.64
C VAL A 220 32.23 -4.89 26.72
N TRP A 221 32.54 -3.67 26.30
CA TRP A 221 31.68 -2.90 25.40
C TRP A 221 31.55 -3.52 24.01
N ARG A 222 32.62 -4.16 23.51
CA ARG A 222 32.59 -4.95 22.26
C ARG A 222 31.79 -6.25 22.41
N ARG A 223 31.71 -6.82 23.62
CA ARG A 223 30.82 -7.95 23.97
C ARG A 223 29.36 -7.52 24.13
N VAL A 224 29.11 -6.34 24.69
CA VAL A 224 27.75 -5.76 24.82
C VAL A 224 27.22 -5.35 23.45
N SER A 225 28.07 -4.81 22.56
CA SER A 225 27.68 -4.54 21.17
C SER A 225 27.50 -5.83 20.36
N SER A 226 28.29 -6.89 20.61
CA SER A 226 28.06 -8.20 19.97
C SER A 226 26.78 -8.90 20.47
N LEU A 227 26.34 -8.63 21.72
CA LEU A 227 25.04 -9.06 22.22
C LEU A 227 23.88 -8.32 21.54
N ARG A 228 24.02 -7.01 21.26
CA ARG A 228 23.07 -6.25 20.43
C ARG A 228 23.00 -6.78 18.99
N SER A 229 24.10 -7.30 18.46
CA SER A 229 24.16 -7.96 17.14
C SER A 229 23.43 -9.32 17.11
N ASN A 230 23.10 -9.90 18.27
CA ASN A 230 22.35 -11.16 18.39
C ASN A 230 20.93 -10.89 18.91
N ARG A 231 20.12 -10.21 18.10
CA ARG A 231 18.70 -9.93 18.36
C ARG A 231 17.92 -11.18 18.81
N VAL A 232 18.20 -12.33 18.18
CA VAL A 232 17.55 -13.60 18.51
C VAL A 232 17.83 -14.01 19.96
N LEU A 233 19.07 -13.87 20.44
CA LEU A 233 19.41 -14.15 21.84
C LEU A 233 18.69 -13.19 22.78
N LEU A 234 18.64 -11.90 22.47
CA LEU A 234 17.93 -10.92 23.30
C LEU A 234 16.43 -11.25 23.39
N GLN A 235 15.79 -11.59 22.28
CA GLN A 235 14.39 -12.01 22.27
C GLN A 235 14.17 -13.34 22.99
N ALA A 236 15.10 -14.30 22.87
CA ALA A 236 15.07 -15.59 23.58
C ALA A 236 15.02 -15.43 25.11
N PHE A 237 15.58 -14.35 25.67
CA PHE A 237 15.46 -14.04 27.09
C PHE A 237 14.29 -13.09 27.39
N ALA A 238 14.12 -12.04 26.57
CA ALA A 238 13.15 -10.99 26.85
C ALA A 238 11.70 -11.47 26.69
N VAL A 239 11.38 -12.28 25.66
CA VAL A 239 10.02 -12.79 25.44
C VAL A 239 9.57 -13.67 26.62
N PRO A 240 10.30 -14.73 27.03
CA PRO A 240 9.87 -15.55 28.17
C PRO A 240 9.78 -14.76 29.48
N LEU A 241 10.71 -13.84 29.73
CA LEU A 241 10.69 -13.02 30.95
C LEU A 241 9.41 -12.18 31.06
N ARG A 242 8.95 -11.59 29.95
CA ARG A 242 7.68 -10.85 29.91
C ARG A 242 6.49 -11.76 30.24
N GLN A 243 6.48 -12.98 29.71
CA GLN A 243 5.41 -13.96 29.98
C GLN A 243 5.42 -14.44 31.43
N ILE A 244 6.60 -14.61 32.03
CA ILE A 244 6.72 -14.92 33.46
C ILE A 244 6.11 -13.80 34.30
N PHE A 245 6.45 -12.53 34.02
CA PHE A 245 5.86 -11.40 34.74
C PHE A 245 4.34 -11.29 34.53
N ALA A 246 3.86 -11.54 33.32
CA ALA A 246 2.42 -11.60 33.03
C ALA A 246 1.72 -12.71 33.84
N PHE A 247 2.33 -13.89 33.91
CA PHE A 247 1.80 -15.01 34.70
C PHE A 247 1.79 -14.71 36.20
N MET A 248 2.82 -14.02 36.71
CA MET A 248 2.81 -13.52 38.09
C MET A 248 1.66 -12.55 38.34
N GLY A 249 1.38 -11.63 37.40
CA GLY A 249 0.23 -10.74 37.46
C GLY A 249 -1.10 -11.50 37.46
N PHE A 250 -1.27 -12.46 36.56
CA PHE A 250 -2.46 -13.33 36.53
C PHE A 250 -2.65 -14.06 37.86
N ALA A 251 -1.57 -14.62 38.40
CA ALA A 251 -1.61 -15.35 39.66
C ALA A 251 -1.88 -14.43 40.87
N MET A 252 -1.59 -13.13 40.79
CA MET A 252 -2.02 -12.13 41.80
C MET A 252 -3.53 -11.87 41.70
N CYS A 253 -4.08 -11.73 40.48
CA CYS A 253 -5.51 -11.54 40.26
C CYS A 253 -6.32 -12.72 40.82
N VAL A 254 -5.93 -13.96 40.49
CA VAL A 254 -6.62 -15.18 40.95
C VAL A 254 -6.58 -15.33 42.47
N ARG A 255 -5.50 -14.87 43.13
CA ARG A 255 -5.37 -14.90 44.59
C ARG A 255 -6.09 -13.74 45.31
N GLY A 256 -6.78 -12.87 44.59
CA GLY A 256 -7.45 -11.70 45.18
C GLY A 256 -6.48 -10.66 45.74
N GLN A 257 -5.24 -10.60 45.24
CA GLN A 257 -4.20 -9.67 45.70
C GLN A 257 -4.21 -8.33 44.93
N VAL A 258 -5.29 -8.04 44.22
CA VAL A 258 -5.41 -6.89 43.33
C VAL A 258 -6.77 -6.24 43.56
N SER A 259 -6.79 -4.96 43.90
CA SER A 259 -8.03 -4.22 44.05
C SER A 259 -8.69 -3.94 42.70
N TRP A 260 -9.99 -3.66 42.74
CA TRP A 260 -10.75 -3.24 41.56
C TRP A 260 -10.16 -1.99 40.87
N ARG A 261 -9.43 -1.12 41.60
CA ARG A 261 -8.81 0.08 41.04
C ARG A 261 -7.71 -0.28 40.05
N THR A 262 -6.80 -1.16 40.43
CA THR A 262 -5.74 -1.65 39.54
C THR A 262 -6.30 -2.47 38.40
N SER A 263 -7.33 -3.30 38.64
CA SER A 263 -8.00 -4.07 37.59
C SER A 263 -8.68 -3.16 36.56
N ALA A 264 -9.46 -2.16 37.01
CA ALA A 264 -10.11 -1.20 36.12
C ALA A 264 -9.09 -0.37 35.35
N PHE A 265 -7.99 0.05 36.01
CA PHE A 265 -6.90 0.77 35.37
C PHE A 265 -6.24 -0.07 34.26
N ALA A 266 -5.90 -1.34 34.54
CA ALA A 266 -5.34 -2.25 33.53
C ALA A 266 -6.30 -2.46 32.35
N LEU A 267 -7.61 -2.63 32.63
CA LEU A 267 -8.65 -2.79 31.60
C LEU A 267 -8.81 -1.55 30.73
N CYS A 268 -8.67 -0.34 31.28
CA CYS A 268 -8.68 0.91 30.50
C CYS A 268 -7.39 1.12 29.71
N LEU A 269 -6.26 0.64 30.24
CA LEU A 269 -4.95 0.79 29.60
C LEU A 269 -4.78 -0.14 28.38
N TRP A 270 -5.50 -1.26 28.33
CA TRP A 270 -5.54 -2.14 27.16
C TRP A 270 -6.03 -1.40 25.89
N PRO A 271 -7.26 -0.86 25.80
CA PRO A 271 -7.70 -0.16 24.59
C PRO A 271 -6.89 1.11 24.33
N PHE A 272 -6.41 1.79 25.38
CA PHE A 272 -5.52 2.96 25.23
C PHE A 272 -4.22 2.59 24.49
N SER A 273 -3.54 1.52 24.90
CA SER A 273 -2.33 1.04 24.23
C SER A 273 -2.61 0.40 22.87
N GLY A 274 -3.72 -0.33 22.73
CA GLY A 274 -4.17 -0.91 21.47
C GLY A 274 -4.44 0.14 20.39
N LEU A 275 -5.00 1.31 20.74
CA LEU A 275 -5.17 2.44 19.81
C LEU A 275 -3.82 2.99 19.33
N GLY A 276 -2.77 2.96 20.16
CA GLY A 276 -1.42 3.34 19.75
C GLY A 276 -0.87 2.44 18.63
N VAL A 277 -1.17 1.14 18.66
CA VAL A 277 -0.79 0.19 17.61
C VAL A 277 -1.64 0.38 16.37
N THR A 278 -2.96 0.39 16.54
CA THR A 278 -3.93 0.36 15.44
C THR A 278 -4.09 1.72 14.74
N ALA A 279 -4.32 2.81 15.48
CA ALA A 279 -4.36 4.15 14.89
C ALA A 279 -2.95 4.62 14.50
N GLY A 280 -1.94 4.31 15.31
CA GLY A 280 -0.55 4.76 15.11
C GLY A 280 0.25 3.87 14.18
N ALA A 281 0.93 2.86 14.74
CA ALA A 281 1.88 2.03 14.01
C ALA A 281 1.33 1.46 12.70
N HIS A 282 0.08 1.01 12.74
CA HIS A 282 -0.61 0.44 11.60
C HIS A 282 -1.13 1.49 10.60
N ARG A 283 -2.23 2.17 10.92
CA ARG A 283 -2.95 3.02 9.96
C ARG A 283 -2.22 4.33 9.63
N LEU A 284 -1.52 4.91 10.59
CA LEU A 284 -0.80 6.18 10.42
C LEU A 284 0.63 5.96 9.90
N TRP A 285 1.49 5.31 10.67
CA TRP A 285 2.93 5.25 10.37
C TRP A 285 3.29 4.20 9.32
N THR A 286 2.51 3.13 9.17
CA THR A 286 2.71 2.18 8.08
C THR A 286 1.94 2.57 6.84
N HIS A 287 0.62 2.78 6.94
CA HIS A 287 -0.24 2.96 5.76
C HIS A 287 -0.50 4.40 5.36
N ALA A 288 -0.06 5.38 6.16
CA ALA A 288 -0.24 6.82 5.91
C ALA A 288 -1.69 7.19 5.53
N SER A 289 -2.67 6.48 6.10
CA SER A 289 -4.07 6.51 5.66
C SER A 289 -4.83 7.79 6.07
N TYR A 290 -4.22 8.61 6.93
CA TYR A 290 -4.71 9.93 7.34
C TYR A 290 -3.56 10.81 7.83
N ARG A 291 -3.82 12.10 8.04
CA ARG A 291 -2.86 13.09 8.56
C ARG A 291 -3.32 13.61 9.92
N PRO A 292 -2.58 13.37 11.02
CA PRO A 292 -2.91 13.88 12.35
C PRO A 292 -2.36 15.29 12.56
N SER A 293 -3.01 16.06 13.41
CA SER A 293 -2.39 17.22 14.07
C SER A 293 -1.23 16.77 14.96
N ARG A 294 -0.33 17.70 15.31
CA ARG A 294 0.79 17.40 16.23
C ARG A 294 0.32 16.90 17.60
N PHE A 295 -0.78 17.43 18.11
CA PHE A 295 -1.35 16.98 19.38
C PHE A 295 -1.80 15.50 19.28
N MET A 296 -2.56 15.15 18.24
CA MET A 296 -2.99 13.78 18.03
C MET A 296 -1.80 12.83 17.82
N GLU A 297 -0.80 13.24 17.04
CA GLU A 297 0.42 12.44 16.81
C GLU A 297 1.17 12.17 18.13
N CYS A 298 1.36 13.18 18.98
CA CYS A 298 1.97 13.01 20.31
C CYS A 298 1.17 12.05 21.20
N LEU A 299 -0.16 12.17 21.19
CA LEU A 299 -1.04 11.29 21.97
C LEU A 299 -0.92 9.83 21.49
N ILE A 300 -0.96 9.60 20.18
CA ILE A 300 -0.82 8.27 19.59
C ILE A 300 0.57 7.69 19.88
N LEU A 301 1.63 8.51 19.85
CA LEU A 301 2.98 8.10 20.21
C LEU A 301 3.06 7.67 21.68
N LEU A 302 2.42 8.41 22.59
CA LEU A 302 2.32 8.02 23.99
C LEU A 302 1.54 6.71 24.15
N MET A 303 0.40 6.56 23.47
CA MET A 303 -0.38 5.32 23.46
C MET A 303 0.44 4.12 22.97
N TYR A 304 1.21 4.30 21.88
CA TYR A 304 2.10 3.27 21.34
C TYR A 304 3.24 2.95 22.30
N SER A 305 3.77 3.96 23.00
CA SER A 305 4.81 3.77 24.02
C SER A 305 4.33 2.91 25.19
N VAL A 306 3.04 2.98 25.55
CA VAL A 306 2.42 2.09 26.55
C VAL A 306 2.22 0.67 25.99
N ALA A 307 2.00 0.52 24.68
CA ALA A 307 1.92 -0.78 24.01
C ALA A 307 3.28 -1.50 23.94
N ASP A 308 4.36 -0.72 23.81
CA ASP A 308 5.76 -1.17 23.78
C ASP A 308 6.00 -2.39 22.87
N GLN A 309 5.75 -2.22 21.58
CA GLN A 309 6.01 -3.23 20.54
C GLN A 309 7.32 -2.99 19.78
N GLY A 310 8.25 -2.26 20.39
CA GLY A 310 9.54 -1.91 19.80
C GLY A 310 9.51 -0.64 18.92
N PRO A 311 10.59 -0.38 18.16
CA PRO A 311 10.70 0.80 17.29
C PRO A 311 9.56 0.86 16.26
N ILE A 312 9.00 2.05 16.06
CA ILE A 312 7.89 2.30 15.13
C ILE A 312 8.33 2.01 13.69
N CYS A 313 9.51 2.47 13.27
CA CYS A 313 10.05 2.18 11.94
C CYS A 313 10.15 0.67 11.71
N GLY A 314 10.62 -0.06 12.71
CA GLY A 314 10.77 -1.51 12.62
C GLY A 314 9.47 -2.26 12.50
N TRP A 315 8.49 -1.86 13.31
CA TRP A 315 7.14 -2.39 13.25
C TRP A 315 6.54 -2.15 11.85
N ALA A 316 6.64 -0.91 11.36
CA ALA A 316 6.07 -0.51 10.09
C ALA A 316 6.72 -1.19 8.88
N LEU A 317 8.05 -1.33 8.86
CA LEU A 317 8.75 -2.06 7.81
C LEU A 317 8.40 -3.54 7.80
N THR A 318 8.33 -4.18 8.99
CA THR A 318 7.92 -5.59 9.11
C THR A 318 6.50 -5.78 8.58
N HIS A 319 5.60 -4.85 8.87
CA HIS A 319 4.22 -4.90 8.39
C HIS A 319 4.10 -4.63 6.88
N ALA A 320 4.93 -3.74 6.32
CA ALA A 320 4.98 -3.53 4.87
C ALA A 320 5.48 -4.78 4.12
N LEU A 321 6.50 -5.46 4.64
CA LEU A 321 6.97 -6.75 4.10
C LEU A 321 5.86 -7.80 4.12
N HIS A 322 5.12 -7.88 5.22
CA HIS A 322 3.95 -8.75 5.34
C HIS A 322 2.90 -8.45 4.27
N HIS A 323 2.55 -7.19 4.01
CA HIS A 323 1.60 -6.88 2.93
C HIS A 323 2.13 -7.24 1.54
N ARG A 324 3.43 -7.02 1.27
CA ARG A 324 3.99 -7.32 -0.06
C ARG A 324 4.05 -8.82 -0.34
N ALA A 325 4.40 -9.61 0.67
CA ALA A 325 4.74 -11.01 0.51
C ALA A 325 3.88 -11.93 1.39
N SER A 326 2.67 -11.49 1.75
CA SER A 326 1.78 -12.14 2.74
C SER A 326 1.70 -13.64 2.53
N ASP A 327 1.91 -14.38 3.63
CA ASP A 327 1.78 -15.84 3.65
C ASP A 327 2.74 -16.59 2.70
N THR A 328 3.82 -15.92 2.26
CA THR A 328 4.94 -16.52 1.50
C THR A 328 6.24 -16.47 2.32
N ASP A 329 7.33 -17.05 1.81
CA ASP A 329 8.63 -17.02 2.49
C ASP A 329 9.22 -15.60 2.69
N GLY A 330 8.73 -14.61 1.95
CA GLY A 330 9.10 -13.21 2.12
C GLY A 330 8.37 -12.49 3.25
N ASP A 331 7.34 -13.10 3.86
CA ASP A 331 6.61 -12.55 4.99
C ASP A 331 7.29 -12.91 6.33
N PRO A 332 7.68 -11.92 7.15
CA PRO A 332 8.26 -12.15 8.47
C PRO A 332 7.43 -13.05 9.38
N HIS A 333 6.10 -12.97 9.31
CA HIS A 333 5.18 -13.76 10.13
C HIS A 333 4.26 -14.65 9.29
N ASN A 334 4.82 -15.22 8.22
CA ASN A 334 4.18 -16.13 7.27
C ASN A 334 3.27 -17.17 7.95
N ARG A 335 1.94 -17.09 7.71
CA ARG A 335 0.98 -18.04 8.26
C ARG A 335 1.07 -19.43 7.67
N SER A 336 1.53 -19.56 6.42
CA SER A 336 1.77 -20.84 5.74
C SER A 336 2.88 -21.66 6.39
N ALA A 337 3.83 -21.00 7.09
CA ALA A 337 4.84 -21.67 7.91
C ALA A 337 4.29 -22.22 9.25
N GLY A 338 3.01 -21.96 9.56
CA GLY A 338 2.30 -22.51 10.70
C GLY A 338 1.80 -21.46 11.70
N PHE A 339 0.75 -21.82 12.45
CA PHE A 339 0.08 -20.92 13.39
C PHE A 339 1.05 -20.33 14.43
N TRP A 340 1.88 -21.16 15.05
CA TRP A 340 2.81 -20.71 16.10
C TRP A 340 3.93 -19.83 15.57
N HIS A 341 4.37 -20.06 14.33
CA HIS A 341 5.33 -19.18 13.68
C HIS A 341 4.75 -17.77 13.51
N ALA A 342 3.58 -17.66 12.90
CA ALA A 342 2.87 -16.39 12.71
C ALA A 342 2.50 -15.70 14.04
N HIS A 343 2.18 -16.47 15.08
CA HIS A 343 1.81 -15.92 16.38
C HIS A 343 3.03 -15.33 17.10
N PHE A 344 4.10 -16.09 17.36
CA PHE A 344 5.29 -15.54 18.04
C PHE A 344 6.61 -16.11 17.57
N GLY A 345 6.61 -17.24 16.84
CA GLY A 345 7.83 -17.94 16.45
C GLY A 345 8.75 -17.10 15.58
N TRP A 346 8.17 -16.19 14.77
CA TRP A 346 8.92 -15.25 13.93
C TRP A 346 9.89 -14.34 14.71
N LEU A 347 9.60 -14.03 15.98
CA LEU A 347 10.49 -13.21 16.83
C LEU A 347 11.84 -13.88 17.10
N PHE A 348 11.91 -15.20 16.96
CA PHE A 348 13.10 -16.01 17.15
C PHE A 348 13.77 -16.39 15.82
N SER A 349 13.24 -15.91 14.70
CA SER A 349 13.83 -16.14 13.39
C SER A 349 15.07 -15.27 13.19
N SER A 350 16.14 -15.88 12.66
CA SER A 350 17.33 -15.16 12.19
C SER A 350 17.25 -14.81 10.70
N LYS A 351 16.11 -15.06 10.03
CA LYS A 351 15.94 -14.69 8.63
C LYS A 351 16.05 -13.16 8.50
N CYS A 352 16.95 -12.71 7.61
CA CYS A 352 17.01 -11.31 7.20
C CYS A 352 16.04 -11.09 6.03
N PHE A 353 15.27 -10.02 6.10
CA PHE A 353 14.32 -9.65 5.05
C PHE A 353 14.82 -8.39 4.35
N GLN A 354 14.78 -8.41 3.02
CA GLN A 354 15.17 -7.27 2.20
C GLN A 354 13.99 -6.31 2.08
N VAL A 355 14.17 -5.08 2.55
CA VAL A 355 13.16 -4.02 2.39
C VAL A 355 13.44 -3.28 1.08
N CYS A 356 12.39 -3.08 0.28
CA CYS A 356 12.54 -2.32 -0.94
C CYS A 356 12.77 -0.82 -0.62
N PRO A 357 13.52 -0.09 -1.47
CA PRO A 357 13.75 1.34 -1.29
C PRO A 357 12.45 2.14 -1.15
N GLU A 358 11.40 1.79 -1.90
CA GLU A 358 10.13 2.52 -1.91
C GLU A 358 9.42 2.47 -0.54
N ASP A 359 9.41 1.30 0.11
CA ASP A 359 8.83 1.16 1.45
C ASP A 359 9.70 1.82 2.51
N TYR A 360 11.02 1.75 2.35
CA TYR A 360 11.95 2.46 3.21
C TYR A 360 11.72 3.97 3.17
N ASP A 361 11.61 4.55 1.97
CA ASP A 361 11.39 5.98 1.80
C ASP A 361 10.01 6.40 2.29
N ARG A 362 8.98 5.64 1.90
CA ARG A 362 7.59 5.88 2.31
C ARG A 362 7.39 5.80 3.81
N ILE A 363 8.11 4.92 4.52
CA ILE A 363 7.96 4.72 5.96
C ILE A 363 9.02 5.52 6.71
N VAL A 364 10.29 5.14 6.60
CA VAL A 364 11.37 5.66 7.45
C VAL A 364 11.66 7.13 7.15
N GLN A 365 11.73 7.52 5.87
CA GLN A 365 12.07 8.90 5.54
C GLN A 365 10.93 9.86 5.85
N SER A 366 9.68 9.45 5.56
CA SER A 366 8.48 10.27 5.77
C SER A 366 8.11 10.49 7.25
N HIS A 367 8.60 9.63 8.15
CA HIS A 367 8.29 9.72 9.57
C HIS A 367 8.77 11.02 10.21
N SER A 368 7.93 11.54 11.12
CA SER A 368 8.16 12.81 11.79
C SER A 368 9.36 12.75 12.76
N LYS A 369 9.83 13.93 13.17
CA LYS A 369 10.88 14.04 14.20
C LYS A 369 10.46 13.39 15.53
N LEU A 370 9.17 13.35 15.84
CA LEU A 370 8.63 12.70 17.04
C LEU A 370 8.83 11.19 16.99
N VAL A 371 8.53 10.56 15.86
CA VAL A 371 8.75 9.12 15.65
C VAL A 371 10.24 8.80 15.69
N LYS A 372 11.07 9.60 15.01
CA LYS A 372 12.53 9.46 15.04
C LYS A 372 13.11 9.59 16.46
N PHE A 373 12.56 10.51 17.27
CA PHE A 373 12.90 10.62 18.69
C PHE A 373 12.52 9.35 19.46
N HIS A 374 11.27 8.89 19.36
CA HIS A 374 10.82 7.66 20.02
C HIS A 374 11.74 6.48 19.69
N ASP A 375 12.05 6.27 18.42
CA ASP A 375 12.88 5.15 17.98
C ASP A 375 14.34 5.26 18.46
N SER A 376 14.86 6.48 18.63
CA SER A 376 16.20 6.69 19.21
C SER A 376 16.29 6.34 20.70
N CYS A 377 15.18 6.40 21.43
CA CYS A 377 15.12 6.15 22.87
C CYS A 377 14.30 4.92 23.27
N CYS A 378 13.78 4.16 22.31
CA CYS A 378 12.77 3.12 22.53
C CYS A 378 13.17 2.08 23.60
N ALA A 379 14.46 1.77 23.71
CA ALA A 379 15.00 0.76 24.62
C ALA A 379 14.70 1.03 26.11
N TRP A 380 14.59 2.30 26.51
CA TRP A 380 14.21 2.69 27.88
C TRP A 380 12.85 3.40 27.92
N TRP A 381 12.48 4.07 26.84
CA TRP A 381 11.21 4.80 26.72
C TRP A 381 9.99 3.86 26.78
N GLY A 382 10.03 2.74 26.06
CA GLY A 382 8.97 1.73 26.07
C GLY A 382 8.73 1.15 27.49
N PRO A 383 9.75 0.59 28.15
CA PRO A 383 9.62 0.08 29.52
C PRO A 383 9.19 1.15 30.54
N MET A 384 9.61 2.40 30.36
CA MET A 384 9.17 3.52 31.22
C MET A 384 7.65 3.70 31.15
N TRP A 385 7.06 3.73 29.95
CA TRP A 385 5.61 3.92 29.78
C TRP A 385 4.78 2.64 29.97
N SER A 386 5.31 1.48 29.58
CA SER A 386 4.61 0.20 29.67
C SER A 386 4.67 -0.42 31.06
N LEU A 387 5.73 -0.21 31.85
CA LEU A 387 5.90 -0.83 33.17
C LEU A 387 6.02 0.19 34.31
N ALA A 388 6.90 1.20 34.18
CA ALA A 388 7.15 2.13 35.28
C ALA A 388 5.95 3.07 35.53
N MET A 389 5.32 3.60 34.47
CA MET A 389 4.13 4.45 34.61
C MET A 389 2.97 3.72 35.29
N PRO A 390 2.54 2.50 34.88
CA PRO A 390 1.47 1.80 35.58
C PRO A 390 1.79 1.47 37.03
N THR A 391 3.06 1.19 37.33
CA THR A 391 3.56 1.00 38.69
C THR A 391 3.40 2.25 39.54
N ALA A 392 3.84 3.40 39.02
CA ALA A 392 3.75 4.68 39.72
C ALA A 392 2.30 5.10 39.96
N VAL A 393 1.44 4.93 38.96
CA VAL A 393 0.00 5.23 39.08
C VAL A 393 -0.66 4.33 40.13
N ALA A 394 -0.40 3.02 40.13
CA ALA A 394 -0.96 2.13 41.13
C ALA A 394 -0.39 2.35 42.55
N ALA A 395 0.83 2.90 42.65
CA ALA A 395 1.40 3.29 43.93
C ALA A 395 0.58 4.38 44.63
N CYS A 396 -0.12 5.24 43.89
CA CYS A 396 -1.00 6.27 44.45
C CYS A 396 -2.15 5.71 45.30
N TRP A 397 -2.48 4.42 45.16
CA TRP A 397 -3.43 3.71 46.03
C TRP A 397 -2.81 2.49 46.72
N GLY A 398 -1.48 2.48 46.89
CA GLY A 398 -0.76 1.47 47.68
C GLY A 398 -0.48 0.15 46.95
N GLU A 399 -0.72 0.07 45.64
CA GLU A 399 -0.65 -1.18 44.88
C GLU A 399 0.46 -1.20 43.83
N ALA A 400 1.62 -0.57 44.11
CA ALA A 400 2.74 -0.49 43.16
C ALA A 400 3.11 -1.85 42.53
N LYS A 401 3.19 -2.92 43.35
CA LYS A 401 3.48 -4.28 42.88
C LYS A 401 2.40 -4.79 41.89
N ALA A 402 1.12 -4.56 42.17
CA ALA A 402 0.05 -4.94 41.26
C ALA A 402 0.06 -4.05 40.00
N GLY A 403 0.41 -2.78 40.12
CA GLY A 403 0.65 -1.89 38.98
C GLY A 403 1.70 -2.44 38.02
N PHE A 404 2.84 -2.91 38.55
CA PHE A 404 3.90 -3.51 37.74
C PHE A 404 3.46 -4.81 37.06
N PHE A 405 2.95 -5.79 37.83
CA PHE A 405 2.67 -7.13 37.30
C PHE A 405 1.36 -7.22 36.51
N VAL A 406 0.32 -6.47 36.90
CA VAL A 406 -1.03 -6.55 36.31
C VAL A 406 -1.21 -5.48 35.24
N ALA A 407 -1.17 -4.19 35.62
CA ALA A 407 -1.39 -3.08 34.69
C ALA A 407 -0.21 -2.86 33.73
N GLY A 408 1.00 -3.24 34.16
CA GLY A 408 2.19 -3.30 33.34
C GLY A 408 2.30 -4.61 32.57
N ALA A 409 2.94 -5.61 33.15
CA ALA A 409 3.39 -6.81 32.45
C ALA A 409 2.26 -7.68 31.88
N MET A 410 1.21 -7.99 32.65
CA MET A 410 0.10 -8.83 32.17
C MET A 410 -0.67 -8.16 31.03
N ARG A 411 -1.01 -6.87 31.21
CA ARG A 411 -1.65 -6.06 30.16
C ARG A 411 -0.77 -5.93 28.92
N TRP A 412 0.56 -5.82 29.08
CA TRP A 412 1.50 -5.79 27.96
C TRP A 412 1.51 -7.08 27.17
N ALA A 413 1.66 -8.22 27.86
CA ALA A 413 1.60 -9.53 27.23
C ALA A 413 0.25 -9.74 26.53
N PHE A 414 -0.85 -9.31 27.15
CA PHE A 414 -2.19 -9.38 26.56
C PHE A 414 -2.28 -8.60 25.24
N VAL A 415 -1.92 -7.31 25.23
CA VAL A 415 -1.91 -6.47 24.01
C VAL A 415 -1.02 -7.09 22.92
N GLN A 416 0.13 -7.64 23.30
CA GLN A 416 1.05 -8.27 22.38
C GLN A 416 0.44 -9.52 21.73
N HIS A 417 -0.17 -10.41 22.51
CA HIS A 417 -0.86 -11.60 21.99
C HIS A 417 -2.08 -11.24 21.13
N VAL A 418 -2.82 -10.21 21.50
CA VAL A 418 -3.93 -9.68 20.69
C VAL A 418 -3.42 -9.21 19.32
N THR A 419 -2.28 -8.51 19.29
CA THR A 419 -1.66 -8.09 18.02
C THR A 419 -1.21 -9.30 17.21
N PHE A 420 -0.61 -10.30 17.86
CA PHE A 420 -0.19 -11.54 17.21
C PHE A 420 -1.36 -12.40 16.70
N PHE A 421 -2.56 -12.25 17.25
CA PHE A 421 -3.74 -12.89 16.68
C PHE A 421 -4.13 -12.28 15.33
N VAL A 422 -3.77 -11.03 15.03
CA VAL A 422 -3.96 -10.48 13.68
C VAL A 422 -3.15 -11.33 12.68
N ASN A 423 -1.88 -11.58 12.99
CA ASN A 423 -1.00 -12.37 12.14
C ASN A 423 -1.39 -13.86 12.09
N SER A 424 -1.86 -14.44 13.20
CA SER A 424 -2.06 -15.90 13.31
C SER A 424 -3.50 -16.38 13.17
N VAL A 425 -4.46 -15.62 13.70
CA VAL A 425 -5.89 -15.96 13.65
C VAL A 425 -6.55 -15.25 12.47
N ALA A 426 -6.22 -13.98 12.20
CA ALA A 426 -6.78 -13.27 11.04
C ALA A 426 -6.08 -13.61 9.72
N HIS A 427 -5.06 -14.48 9.75
CA HIS A 427 -4.64 -15.29 8.61
C HIS A 427 -4.90 -16.77 8.86
N GLY A 428 -5.28 -17.50 7.83
CA GLY A 428 -5.46 -18.95 7.92
C GLY A 428 -6.22 -19.50 6.74
N GLU A 429 -6.68 -20.73 6.88
CA GLU A 429 -7.53 -21.37 5.88
C GLU A 429 -8.81 -20.56 5.67
N ARG A 430 -9.09 -20.29 4.40
CA ARG A 430 -10.29 -19.63 3.91
C ARG A 430 -11.21 -20.66 3.26
N ASP A 431 -12.49 -20.49 3.55
CA ASP A 431 -13.59 -21.25 2.99
C ASP A 431 -14.42 -20.34 2.08
N GLU A 432 -14.93 -20.89 0.98
CA GLU A 432 -15.79 -20.18 0.03
C GLU A 432 -17.09 -19.71 0.72
N ASP A 433 -17.56 -20.47 1.71
CA ASP A 433 -18.82 -20.20 2.40
C ASP A 433 -18.71 -19.16 3.54
N SER A 434 -17.58 -18.45 3.65
CA SER A 434 -17.40 -17.43 4.66
C SER A 434 -18.27 -16.20 4.40
N LYS A 435 -19.43 -16.14 5.05
CA LYS A 435 -20.37 -15.00 4.99
C LYS A 435 -19.78 -13.64 5.41
N PHE A 436 -18.65 -13.65 6.12
CA PHE A 436 -17.97 -12.42 6.55
C PHE A 436 -16.88 -11.98 5.58
N ALA A 437 -16.52 -12.84 4.61
CA ALA A 437 -15.47 -12.52 3.66
C ALA A 437 -15.90 -11.40 2.71
N PHE A 438 -14.99 -10.46 2.47
CA PHE A 438 -15.09 -9.51 1.38
C PHE A 438 -15.07 -10.20 0.01
N ASP A 439 -14.30 -11.28 -0.09
CA ASP A 439 -14.24 -12.14 -1.27
C ASP A 439 -14.60 -13.59 -0.89
N PRO A 440 -15.88 -13.98 -1.03
CA PRO A 440 -16.34 -15.33 -0.74
C PRO A 440 -15.85 -16.36 -1.76
N GLY A 441 -15.28 -15.95 -2.91
CA GLY A 441 -14.75 -16.92 -3.88
C GLY A 441 -13.35 -17.44 -3.57
N ALA A 442 -12.66 -16.86 -2.59
CA ALA A 442 -11.25 -17.13 -2.38
C ALA A 442 -10.98 -18.20 -1.31
N THR A 443 -10.16 -19.17 -1.70
CA THR A 443 -9.76 -20.34 -0.91
C THR A 443 -8.27 -20.36 -0.60
N GLY A 444 -7.87 -21.24 0.33
CA GLY A 444 -6.46 -21.43 0.71
C GLY A 444 -6.04 -20.62 1.93
N ILE A 445 -4.73 -20.53 2.17
CA ILE A 445 -4.18 -19.75 3.29
C ILE A 445 -4.11 -18.28 2.87
N GLY A 446 -4.72 -17.41 3.67
CA GLY A 446 -4.67 -15.97 3.44
C GLY A 446 -5.33 -15.16 4.54
N PRO A 447 -5.43 -13.84 4.38
CA PRO A 447 -6.14 -12.97 5.31
C PRO A 447 -7.63 -13.31 5.29
N ARG A 448 -8.26 -13.31 6.47
CA ARG A 448 -9.66 -13.65 6.68
C ARG A 448 -10.27 -12.81 7.79
N VAL A 449 -11.58 -12.67 7.78
CA VAL A 449 -12.28 -12.02 8.89
C VAL A 449 -12.23 -12.89 10.15
N SER A 450 -11.91 -12.26 11.28
CA SER A 450 -11.99 -12.89 12.61
C SER A 450 -12.70 -11.97 13.59
N LEU A 451 -13.86 -12.41 14.09
CA LEU A 451 -14.64 -11.63 15.07
C LEU A 451 -13.91 -11.49 16.41
N LEU A 452 -13.19 -12.54 16.83
CA LEU A 452 -12.36 -12.49 18.03
C LEU A 452 -11.29 -11.38 17.92
N VAL A 453 -10.59 -11.34 16.79
CA VAL A 453 -9.57 -10.33 16.52
C VAL A 453 -10.22 -8.96 16.36
N THR A 454 -11.39 -8.87 15.72
CA THR A 454 -12.12 -7.61 15.57
C THR A 454 -12.39 -6.96 16.92
N ILE A 455 -12.89 -7.74 17.89
CA ILE A 455 -13.20 -7.24 19.24
C ILE A 455 -11.91 -6.88 19.99
N LEU A 456 -10.95 -7.81 20.04
CA LEU A 456 -9.76 -7.66 20.88
C LEU A 456 -8.76 -6.66 20.31
N ALA A 457 -8.58 -6.63 19.00
CA ALA A 457 -7.68 -5.72 18.29
C ALA A 457 -8.41 -4.46 17.79
N LEU A 458 -9.51 -4.05 18.44
CA LEU A 458 -10.16 -2.73 18.24
C LEU A 458 -10.55 -2.43 16.77
N GLY A 459 -10.87 -3.45 15.99
CA GLY A 459 -11.30 -3.33 14.60
C GLY A 459 -10.36 -3.94 13.56
N GLU A 460 -9.18 -4.43 13.93
CA GLU A 460 -8.22 -5.00 12.95
C GLU A 460 -8.55 -6.41 12.44
N GLY A 461 -9.70 -6.97 12.84
CA GLY A 461 -10.12 -8.31 12.44
C GLY A 461 -10.87 -8.39 11.11
N TRP A 462 -11.17 -7.25 10.46
CA TRP A 462 -11.68 -7.18 9.07
C TRP A 462 -10.53 -7.30 8.06
N HIS A 463 -9.72 -8.35 8.26
CA HIS A 463 -8.34 -8.36 7.80
C HIS A 463 -8.20 -8.66 6.31
N ASP A 464 -9.14 -9.41 5.73
CA ASP A 464 -9.23 -9.62 4.28
C ASP A 464 -9.47 -8.31 3.51
N TYR A 465 -10.40 -7.47 3.98
CA TYR A 465 -10.62 -6.13 3.44
C TYR A 465 -9.37 -5.28 3.57
N HIS A 466 -8.74 -5.32 4.74
CA HIS A 466 -7.53 -4.55 4.99
C HIS A 466 -6.39 -4.91 4.03
N HIS A 467 -6.16 -6.19 3.75
CA HIS A 467 -5.15 -6.63 2.79
C HIS A 467 -5.44 -6.22 1.35
N LEU A 468 -6.72 -6.05 1.00
CA LEU A 468 -7.13 -5.57 -0.33
C LEU A 468 -7.03 -4.04 -0.46
N PHE A 469 -7.29 -3.32 0.62
CA PHE A 469 -7.26 -1.86 0.68
C PHE A 469 -6.41 -1.33 1.84
N PRO A 470 -5.09 -1.61 1.88
CA PRO A 470 -4.22 -1.25 3.00
C PRO A 470 -4.19 0.27 3.30
N TRP A 471 -4.40 1.11 2.28
CA TRP A 471 -4.43 2.57 2.41
C TRP A 471 -5.73 3.14 3.00
N ASP A 472 -6.76 2.31 3.20
CA ASP A 472 -8.05 2.73 3.77
C ASP A 472 -7.96 2.91 5.30
N TYR A 473 -8.21 4.13 5.80
CA TYR A 473 -8.04 4.45 7.21
C TYR A 473 -8.98 3.67 8.15
N ALA A 474 -10.09 3.14 7.64
CA ALA A 474 -11.02 2.38 8.43
C ALA A 474 -10.63 0.91 8.51
N ALA A 475 -9.81 0.38 7.58
CA ALA A 475 -9.41 -1.03 7.53
C ALA A 475 -10.59 -2.04 7.58
N ALA A 476 -11.79 -1.61 7.18
CA ALA A 476 -13.02 -2.40 7.20
C ALA A 476 -13.99 -1.88 6.13
N GLU A 477 -14.94 -2.69 5.65
CA GLU A 477 -15.82 -2.32 4.53
C GLU A 477 -16.87 -1.25 4.90
N LEU A 478 -17.39 -1.27 6.13
CA LEU A 478 -18.53 -0.46 6.56
C LEU A 478 -18.15 0.56 7.64
N GLY A 479 -19.15 1.30 8.13
CA GLY A 479 -18.98 2.26 9.23
C GLY A 479 -18.68 1.59 10.58
N SER A 480 -18.19 2.36 11.55
CA SER A 480 -17.80 1.89 12.89
C SER A 480 -18.96 1.34 13.74
N TRP A 481 -20.20 1.68 13.38
CA TRP A 481 -21.43 1.22 14.03
C TRP A 481 -22.01 -0.01 13.36
N ASP A 482 -21.70 -0.22 12.07
CA ASP A 482 -22.05 -1.43 11.34
C ASP A 482 -21.04 -2.53 11.63
N GLN A 483 -19.76 -2.18 11.64
CA GLN A 483 -18.62 -3.06 11.92
C GLN A 483 -17.86 -2.51 13.11
N TRP A 484 -17.70 -3.32 14.17
CA TRP A 484 -16.99 -2.99 15.38
C TRP A 484 -15.59 -2.50 15.01
N ASN A 485 -15.38 -1.20 15.16
CA ASN A 485 -14.14 -0.55 14.78
C ASN A 485 -13.88 0.69 15.66
N PRO A 486 -13.56 0.49 16.95
CA PRO A 486 -13.17 1.57 17.84
C PRO A 486 -12.04 2.45 17.29
N THR A 487 -11.08 1.89 16.57
CA THR A 487 -9.98 2.65 15.97
C THR A 487 -10.48 3.63 14.92
N LYS A 488 -11.40 3.21 14.04
CA LYS A 488 -12.07 4.13 13.10
C LYS A 488 -12.82 5.23 13.84
N ALA A 489 -13.60 4.88 14.86
CA ALA A 489 -14.37 5.86 15.64
C ALA A 489 -13.45 6.88 16.35
N PHE A 490 -12.31 6.44 16.86
CA PHE A 490 -11.27 7.31 17.43
C PHE A 490 -10.74 8.29 16.39
N ILE A 491 -10.36 7.83 15.20
CA ILE A 491 -9.86 8.70 14.13
C ILE A 491 -10.95 9.70 13.68
N ASP A 492 -12.20 9.24 13.56
CA ASP A 492 -13.34 10.10 13.18
C ASP A 492 -13.64 11.18 14.22
N LEU A 493 -13.54 10.86 15.50
CA LEU A 493 -13.69 11.84 16.58
C LEU A 493 -12.63 12.95 16.46
N PHE A 494 -11.37 12.59 16.27
CA PHE A 494 -10.31 13.58 16.10
C PHE A 494 -10.49 14.40 14.82
N ALA A 495 -10.99 13.80 13.74
CA ALA A 495 -11.30 14.53 12.53
C ALA A 495 -12.48 15.51 12.72
N ALA A 496 -13.51 15.12 13.46
CA ALA A 496 -14.62 16.01 13.82
C ALA A 496 -14.17 17.19 14.70
N LEU A 497 -13.12 17.00 15.50
CA LEU A 497 -12.47 18.06 16.29
C LEU A 497 -11.48 18.92 15.48
N GLY A 498 -11.29 18.66 14.18
CA GLY A 498 -10.32 19.37 13.35
C GLY A 498 -8.86 19.00 13.64
N LEU A 499 -8.62 17.89 14.36
CA LEU A 499 -7.30 17.39 14.76
C LEU A 499 -6.77 16.28 13.84
N CYS A 500 -7.52 15.92 12.80
CA CYS A 500 -7.17 14.93 11.79
C CYS A 500 -7.80 15.28 10.44
N GLU A 501 -7.03 15.14 9.37
CA GLU A 501 -7.46 15.40 7.99
C GLU A 501 -6.98 14.30 7.03
N GLY A 502 -7.39 14.37 5.76
CA GLY A 502 -6.87 13.49 4.70
C GLY A 502 -7.17 12.00 4.90
N ARG A 503 -8.23 11.65 5.64
CA ARG A 503 -8.68 10.25 5.84
C ARG A 503 -9.03 9.63 4.49
N ARG A 504 -8.26 8.64 4.05
CA ARG A 504 -8.44 7.94 2.79
C ARG A 504 -9.45 6.81 2.95
N ARG A 505 -10.53 6.81 2.16
CA ARG A 505 -11.60 5.81 2.22
C ARG A 505 -11.83 5.21 0.84
N CYS A 506 -11.94 3.88 0.76
CA CYS A 506 -12.33 3.20 -0.46
C CYS A 506 -13.82 3.46 -0.75
N SER A 507 -14.15 3.95 -1.95
CA SER A 507 -15.54 4.19 -2.35
C SER A 507 -16.27 2.87 -2.61
N ASP A 508 -17.60 2.87 -2.49
CA ASP A 508 -18.41 1.68 -2.81
C ASP A 508 -18.15 1.19 -4.24
N SER A 509 -17.95 2.09 -5.20
CA SER A 509 -17.60 1.72 -6.58
C SER A 509 -16.26 0.99 -6.69
N MET A 510 -15.23 1.42 -5.94
CA MET A 510 -13.95 0.73 -5.89
C MET A 510 -14.07 -0.64 -5.22
N GLN A 511 -14.86 -0.74 -4.15
CA GLN A 511 -15.14 -2.01 -3.48
C GLN A 511 -15.84 -3.00 -4.41
N LEU A 512 -16.88 -2.56 -5.13
CA LEU A 512 -17.60 -3.38 -6.11
C LEU A 512 -16.72 -3.78 -7.29
N LEU A 513 -15.90 -2.86 -7.81
CA LEU A 513 -14.93 -3.18 -8.86
C LEU A 513 -13.95 -4.25 -8.40
N ARG A 514 -13.46 -4.15 -7.16
CA ARG A 514 -12.52 -5.15 -6.62
C ARG A 514 -13.18 -6.50 -6.42
N ARG A 515 -14.41 -6.56 -5.89
CA ARG A 515 -15.20 -7.80 -5.82
C ARG A 515 -15.43 -8.40 -7.20
N SER A 516 -15.69 -7.56 -8.20
CA SER A 516 -15.87 -8.01 -9.58
C SER A 516 -14.61 -8.65 -10.16
N GLN A 517 -13.44 -8.06 -9.90
CA GLN A 517 -12.14 -8.61 -10.32
C GLN A 517 -11.83 -9.94 -9.64
N LEU A 518 -12.12 -10.06 -8.34
CA LEU A 518 -11.82 -11.26 -7.55
C LEU A 518 -12.76 -12.43 -7.90
N THR A 519 -14.05 -12.15 -8.10
CA THR A 519 -15.06 -13.18 -8.42
C THR A 519 -15.17 -13.50 -9.91
N GLY A 520 -14.60 -12.66 -10.79
CA GLY A 520 -14.75 -12.77 -12.24
C GLY A 520 -16.17 -12.47 -12.76
N LYS A 521 -17.04 -11.88 -11.92
CA LYS A 521 -18.44 -11.55 -12.25
C LYS A 521 -18.66 -10.04 -12.15
N SER A 522 -19.56 -9.47 -12.94
CA SER A 522 -19.96 -8.07 -12.73
C SER A 522 -20.67 -7.93 -11.39
N CYS A 523 -20.35 -6.90 -10.61
CA CYS A 523 -20.99 -6.62 -9.33
C CYS A 523 -21.71 -5.27 -9.37
N ARG A 524 -22.96 -5.22 -8.90
CA ARG A 524 -23.76 -4.00 -8.75
C ARG A 524 -24.17 -3.78 -7.30
N SER A 525 -24.46 -2.55 -6.91
CA SER A 525 -24.81 -2.23 -5.50
C SER A 525 -26.10 -2.88 -5.02
N ASP A 526 -27.08 -3.06 -5.91
CA ASP A 526 -28.38 -3.69 -5.64
C ASP A 526 -28.29 -5.23 -5.46
N GLU A 527 -27.18 -5.83 -5.89
CA GLU A 527 -26.90 -7.26 -5.70
C GLU A 527 -26.39 -7.57 -4.28
N PHE A 528 -26.16 -6.56 -3.44
CA PHE A 528 -25.66 -6.74 -2.08
C PHE A 528 -26.56 -6.10 -1.05
N LYS A 529 -26.69 -6.76 0.11
CA LYS A 529 -27.37 -6.23 1.28
C LYS A 529 -26.47 -6.29 2.51
N VAL A 530 -26.63 -5.33 3.40
CA VAL A 530 -25.96 -5.33 4.70
C VAL A 530 -26.83 -6.12 5.68
N VAL A 531 -26.26 -7.18 6.27
CA VAL A 531 -26.95 -8.06 7.21
C VAL A 531 -26.14 -8.20 8.50
N GLY A 532 -26.80 -8.66 9.56
CA GLY A 532 -26.16 -8.95 10.84
C GLY A 532 -26.58 -8.00 11.95
N LEU A 533 -26.12 -8.33 13.16
CA LEU A 533 -26.31 -7.49 14.34
C LEU A 533 -25.47 -6.21 14.22
N PRO A 534 -25.91 -5.09 14.84
CA PRO A 534 -25.06 -3.90 14.97
C PRO A 534 -23.64 -4.28 15.43
N PHE A 535 -22.64 -3.58 14.91
CA PHE A 535 -21.20 -3.84 15.09
C PHE A 535 -20.66 -5.15 14.48
N LEU A 536 -21.49 -6.06 13.99
CA LEU A 536 -21.06 -7.31 13.36
C LEU A 536 -21.73 -7.49 12.00
N ARG A 537 -22.04 -6.37 11.33
CA ARG A 537 -22.65 -6.38 10.01
C ARG A 537 -21.61 -6.67 8.94
N CYS A 538 -22.06 -7.35 7.90
CA CYS A 538 -21.28 -7.57 6.68
C CYS A 538 -22.16 -7.33 5.46
N ARG A 539 -21.52 -6.99 4.34
CA ARG A 539 -22.18 -6.91 3.04
C ARG A 539 -22.14 -8.28 2.38
N VAL A 540 -23.31 -8.86 2.16
CA VAL A 540 -23.48 -10.18 1.54
C VAL A 540 -24.27 -10.07 0.23
N PRO A 541 -24.05 -10.99 -0.74
CA PRO A 541 -24.90 -11.07 -1.92
C PRO A 541 -26.36 -11.28 -1.54
N VAL A 542 -27.28 -10.67 -2.29
CA VAL A 542 -28.70 -10.98 -2.21
C VAL A 542 -28.89 -12.32 -2.90
N GLU A 543 -29.14 -13.39 -2.14
CA GLU A 543 -29.65 -14.64 -2.70
C GLU A 543 -30.97 -14.34 -3.41
N VAL A 544 -30.95 -14.34 -4.75
CA VAL A 544 -32.17 -14.44 -5.54
C VAL A 544 -32.64 -15.88 -5.37
N PRO A 545 -33.81 -16.15 -4.77
CA PRO A 545 -34.35 -17.51 -4.81
C PRO A 545 -34.46 -17.90 -6.28
N LEU A 546 -33.78 -18.97 -6.68
CA LEU A 546 -33.95 -19.58 -7.98
C LEU A 546 -35.46 -19.71 -8.21
N ALA A 547 -36.00 -18.98 -9.19
CA ALA A 547 -37.34 -19.25 -9.66
C ALA A 547 -37.38 -20.76 -9.97
N PRO A 548 -38.36 -21.53 -9.48
CA PRO A 548 -38.47 -22.93 -9.83
C PRO A 548 -38.43 -23.00 -11.35
N ALA A 549 -37.57 -23.87 -11.88
CA ALA A 549 -37.43 -24.06 -13.32
C ALA A 549 -38.82 -24.38 -13.88
N THR A 550 -39.49 -23.37 -14.45
CA THR A 550 -40.65 -23.60 -15.28
C THR A 550 -40.10 -24.33 -16.49
N GLU A 551 -40.42 -25.62 -16.58
CA GLU A 551 -40.21 -26.42 -17.78
C GLU A 551 -40.65 -25.60 -18.98
N ILE A 552 -39.67 -25.21 -19.80
CA ILE A 552 -39.95 -24.64 -21.11
C ILE A 552 -40.61 -25.78 -21.90
N PRO A 553 -41.86 -25.65 -22.36
CA PRO A 553 -42.48 -26.69 -23.17
C PRO A 553 -41.61 -26.93 -24.39
N ALA A 554 -41.25 -28.19 -24.62
CA ALA A 554 -40.49 -28.63 -25.78
C ALA A 554 -41.36 -28.57 -27.04
N ASP A 555 -41.77 -27.38 -27.47
CA ASP A 555 -42.36 -27.17 -28.79
C ASP A 555 -42.32 -25.70 -29.22
N VAL A 556 -41.14 -25.20 -29.57
CA VAL A 556 -41.03 -24.05 -30.47
C VAL A 556 -39.93 -24.32 -31.48
N SER A 557 -40.30 -25.02 -32.56
CA SER A 557 -39.49 -25.13 -33.76
C SER A 557 -39.49 -23.78 -34.49
N VAL A 558 -38.47 -22.95 -34.25
CA VAL A 558 -38.22 -21.79 -35.10
C VAL A 558 -37.43 -22.23 -36.32
N ARG A 559 -38.14 -22.43 -37.43
CA ARG A 559 -37.54 -22.50 -38.77
C ARG A 559 -36.80 -21.20 -39.06
N LEU A 560 -35.48 -21.28 -39.21
CA LEU A 560 -34.72 -20.26 -39.93
C LEU A 560 -34.93 -20.49 -41.43
N SER A 561 -35.69 -19.60 -42.06
CA SER A 561 -35.72 -19.45 -43.51
C SER A 561 -34.98 -18.17 -43.90
N LEU A 562 -33.85 -18.39 -44.58
CA LEU A 562 -32.99 -17.51 -45.39
C LEU A 562 -32.41 -16.25 -44.73
#